data_AF-A0A9P6CSA2-F1
#
_entry.id   AF-A0A9P6CSA2-F1
#
_cell.length_a   1.000
_cell.length_b   1.000
_cell.length_c   1.000
_cell.angle_alpha   90.00
_cell.angle_beta   90.00
_cell.angle_gamma   90.00
#
_symmetry.space_group_name_H-M   'P 1'
#
loop_
_entity.id
_entity.type
_entity.pdbx_description
1 polymer ?
#
loop_
_entity_poly.entity_id
_entity_poly.type
_entity_poly.pdbx_seq_one_letter_code
_entity_poly.pdbx_strand_id
1 'polypeptide(L)'
;MPGPSNMKGKKKPRNKKASNGSAVQRTREPSKSAHTSSQQRAGDKSSERSSASTPSIKTPPPISYDPPSVLKGQYAPCLDEEIPKKVEEVMLQEPFIHDPGNGPRVRDAKAFMASFFALPPSMDDPMCAEFAQEEVLQMLCTVLPEELALILWYNKSRSESRVCPACQRLYRLGDVLPGLLDENPTADKAVSPQLSREQAISGLCSPVCFIMASFNYPTAIKSAWGTMADEMDDTTWELLNIPDDEVYQSSESRALGMLVRMTRLHDLGLAQLCFDPDEISHLQEGHAQPVPVL
;
A
#
# COMPACT_ATOMS: atom_id res chain seq x y z
N MET A 1 10.47 -30.03 -39.95
CA MET A 1 11.06 -29.64 -41.25
C MET A 1 11.77 -28.31 -41.08
N PRO A 2 13.10 -28.24 -41.19
CA PRO A 2 13.83 -26.98 -41.22
C PRO A 2 13.94 -26.45 -42.66
N GLY A 3 13.71 -25.15 -42.85
CA GLY A 3 13.84 -24.42 -44.13
C GLY A 3 14.40 -23.00 -43.88
N PRO A 4 14.91 -22.31 -44.91
CA PRO A 4 16.35 -22.03 -45.01
C PRO A 4 16.81 -20.61 -44.68
N SER A 5 18.13 -20.51 -44.60
CA SER A 5 19.01 -19.41 -44.21
C SER A 5 19.25 -18.35 -45.31
N ASN A 6 19.69 -17.17 -44.84
CA ASN A 6 20.72 -16.27 -45.39
C ASN A 6 20.35 -15.29 -46.53
N MET A 7 20.63 -13.98 -46.30
CA MET A 7 21.76 -13.26 -46.94
C MET A 7 21.82 -11.77 -46.55
N LYS A 8 22.97 -11.42 -45.97
CA LYS A 8 23.81 -10.20 -46.12
C LYS A 8 23.28 -9.00 -46.92
N GLY A 9 23.41 -7.81 -46.32
CA GLY A 9 23.48 -6.52 -47.04
C GLY A 9 24.16 -5.42 -46.22
N LYS A 10 25.45 -5.17 -46.47
CA LYS A 10 26.21 -4.00 -45.99
C LYS A 10 25.76 -2.72 -46.73
N LYS A 11 25.78 -1.56 -46.06
CA LYS A 11 26.42 -0.30 -46.55
C LYS A 11 26.40 0.83 -45.50
N LYS A 12 27.58 1.37 -45.19
CA LYS A 12 27.85 2.72 -44.63
C LYS A 12 27.68 3.78 -45.74
N PRO A 13 27.46 5.07 -45.42
CA PRO A 13 28.58 6.05 -45.40
C PRO A 13 28.45 7.17 -44.31
N ARG A 14 29.54 7.53 -43.61
CA ARG A 14 30.43 8.73 -43.71
C ARG A 14 29.90 10.07 -43.13
N ASN A 15 30.46 10.43 -41.97
CA ASN A 15 31.25 11.63 -41.63
C ASN A 15 30.91 13.04 -42.18
N LYS A 16 30.73 13.99 -41.25
CA LYS A 16 31.44 15.29 -41.09
C LYS A 16 30.97 15.91 -39.75
N LYS A 17 31.75 16.04 -38.67
CA LYS A 17 33.02 16.76 -38.33
C LYS A 17 32.87 18.29 -38.20
N ALA A 18 32.97 18.80 -36.96
CA ALA A 18 33.59 20.08 -36.51
C ALA A 18 33.30 20.25 -34.98
N SER A 19 34.27 20.10 -34.06
CA SER A 19 35.19 21.13 -33.48
C SER A 19 34.45 22.07 -32.50
N ASN A 20 34.79 22.26 -31.22
CA ASN A 20 36.04 22.46 -30.47
C ASN A 20 35.79 21.95 -29.02
N GLY A 21 36.72 21.56 -28.14
CA GLY A 21 38.10 21.97 -27.95
C GLY A 21 38.23 22.57 -26.54
N SER A 22 38.73 21.81 -25.56
CA SER A 22 39.75 22.24 -24.59
C SER A 22 40.02 21.18 -23.54
N ALA A 23 41.30 20.80 -23.45
CA ALA A 23 41.88 19.92 -22.47
C ALA A 23 42.58 20.76 -21.40
N VAL A 24 42.49 20.35 -20.13
CA VAL A 24 43.55 20.56 -19.14
C VAL A 24 43.66 19.29 -18.30
N GLN A 25 44.78 18.59 -18.49
CA GLN A 25 45.28 17.54 -17.62
C GLN A 25 45.90 18.16 -16.37
N ARG A 26 45.77 17.51 -15.20
CA ARG A 26 46.85 17.45 -14.20
C ARG A 26 46.79 16.14 -13.40
N THR A 27 47.77 15.30 -13.71
CA THR A 27 48.65 14.51 -12.81
C THR A 27 48.04 13.78 -11.60
N ARG A 28 48.13 12.44 -11.69
CA ARG A 28 48.28 11.47 -10.60
C ARG A 28 49.50 11.77 -9.72
N GLU A 29 49.42 11.45 -8.43
CA GLU A 29 50.35 10.52 -7.77
C GLU A 29 49.69 9.82 -6.54
N PRO A 30 50.18 8.63 -6.14
CA PRO A 30 49.56 7.77 -5.13
C PRO A 30 50.28 7.84 -3.77
N SER A 31 49.54 7.62 -2.68
CA SER A 31 50.13 7.36 -1.36
C SER A 31 49.56 6.07 -0.77
N LYS A 32 50.47 5.14 -0.52
CA LYS A 32 50.30 3.89 0.21
C LYS A 32 50.37 4.14 1.72
N SER A 33 50.04 3.06 2.46
CA SER A 33 50.33 2.76 3.87
C SER A 33 49.18 3.08 4.84
N ALA A 34 48.88 2.28 5.85
CA ALA A 34 49.26 0.92 6.23
C ALA A 34 48.36 0.54 7.42
N HIS A 35 48.15 -0.77 7.59
CA HIS A 35 47.90 -1.50 8.84
C HIS A 35 47.26 -0.76 10.03
N THR A 36 46.16 -1.29 10.57
CA THR A 36 46.19 -1.87 11.93
C THR A 36 45.07 -2.90 12.10
N SER A 37 45.49 -4.10 12.46
CA SER A 37 44.71 -5.24 12.92
C SER A 37 44.54 -5.14 14.43
N SER A 38 43.34 -5.32 14.96
CA SER A 38 43.10 -5.74 16.35
C SER A 38 41.69 -6.36 16.40
N GLN A 39 41.60 -7.69 16.45
CA GLN A 39 41.56 -8.52 17.65
C GLN A 39 40.31 -8.28 18.52
N GLN A 40 39.41 -9.27 18.43
CA GLN A 40 38.78 -9.99 19.54
C GLN A 40 38.18 -9.16 20.68
N ARG A 41 36.87 -9.32 20.86
CA ARG A 41 36.37 -9.84 22.15
C ARG A 41 35.06 -10.60 21.99
N ALA A 42 35.18 -11.90 22.23
CA ALA A 42 34.12 -12.77 22.72
C ALA A 42 33.47 -12.11 23.96
N GLY A 43 32.14 -12.05 23.94
CA GLY A 43 31.32 -11.61 25.06
C GLY A 43 30.09 -12.49 25.15
N ASP A 44 30.29 -13.69 25.71
CA ASP A 44 29.23 -14.50 26.29
C ASP A 44 28.44 -13.66 27.29
N LYS A 45 27.14 -13.47 27.02
CA LYS A 45 26.14 -13.22 28.05
C LYS A 45 24.94 -14.12 27.77
N SER A 46 25.00 -15.27 28.41
CA SER A 46 23.85 -16.04 28.87
C SER A 46 22.86 -15.12 29.58
N SER A 47 21.69 -14.92 28.97
CA SER A 47 20.52 -14.37 29.65
C SER A 47 19.41 -15.39 29.57
N GLU A 48 18.94 -15.75 30.76
CA GLU A 48 18.06 -16.84 31.08
C GLU A 48 16.73 -16.77 30.32
N ARG A 49 16.34 -17.91 29.73
CA ARG A 49 14.97 -18.16 29.27
C ARG A 49 14.04 -18.06 30.47
N SER A 50 13.34 -16.94 30.60
CA SER A 50 12.14 -16.86 31.41
C SER A 50 11.03 -17.58 30.66
N SER A 51 10.71 -18.79 31.13
CA SER A 51 9.56 -19.57 30.71
C SER A 51 8.28 -18.82 31.10
N ALA A 52 7.77 -17.98 30.20
CA ALA A 52 6.46 -17.36 30.33
C ALA A 52 5.40 -18.46 30.20
N SER A 53 4.86 -18.90 31.34
CA SER A 53 3.69 -19.77 31.44
C SER A 53 2.51 -19.13 30.71
N THR A 54 2.04 -19.83 29.68
CA THR A 54 0.86 -19.49 28.89
C THR A 54 -0.35 -19.29 29.82
N PRO A 55 -1.05 -18.14 29.80
CA PRO A 55 -2.29 -17.99 30.54
C PRO A 55 -3.31 -18.98 29.97
N SER A 56 -3.72 -19.94 30.81
CA SER A 56 -4.79 -20.87 30.48
C SER A 56 -6.09 -20.07 30.29
N ILE A 57 -6.47 -19.89 29.02
CA ILE A 57 -7.76 -19.31 28.63
C ILE A 57 -8.82 -20.31 29.07
N LYS A 58 -9.40 -20.07 30.25
CA LYS A 58 -10.58 -20.79 30.73
C LYS A 58 -11.77 -20.25 29.95
N THR A 59 -12.24 -21.02 28.98
CA THR A 59 -13.54 -20.78 28.33
C THR A 59 -14.62 -20.77 29.41
N PRO A 60 -15.38 -19.68 29.59
CA PRO A 60 -16.48 -19.68 30.54
C PRO A 60 -17.49 -20.78 30.14
N PRO A 61 -18.07 -21.48 31.12
CA PRO A 61 -19.11 -22.47 30.83
C PRO A 61 -20.27 -21.80 30.08
N PRO A 62 -20.95 -22.53 29.18
CA PRO A 62 -22.07 -22.00 28.43
C PRO A 62 -23.11 -21.42 29.40
N ILE A 63 -23.46 -20.15 29.19
CA ILE A 63 -24.51 -19.48 29.93
C ILE A 63 -25.80 -20.27 29.67
N SER A 64 -26.27 -20.99 30.69
CA SER A 64 -27.56 -21.65 30.68
C SER A 64 -28.63 -20.57 30.62
N TYR A 65 -29.12 -20.27 29.42
CA TYR A 65 -30.32 -19.48 29.25
C TYR A 65 -31.49 -20.33 29.71
N ASP A 66 -31.98 -20.08 30.92
CA ASP A 66 -33.31 -20.49 31.31
C ASP A 66 -34.31 -19.69 30.47
N PRO A 67 -35.07 -20.34 29.57
CA PRO A 67 -36.07 -19.64 28.79
C PRO A 67 -37.10 -19.04 29.77
N PRO A 68 -37.41 -17.74 29.67
CA PRO A 68 -38.41 -17.13 30.54
C PRO A 68 -39.72 -17.89 30.37
N SER A 69 -40.25 -18.38 31.50
CA SER A 69 -41.55 -19.05 31.56
C SER A 69 -42.61 -18.12 30.98
N VAL A 70 -43.04 -18.48 29.77
CA VAL A 70 -44.04 -17.78 28.99
C VAL A 70 -45.37 -17.84 29.74
N LEU A 71 -45.77 -16.69 30.29
CA LEU A 71 -47.15 -16.44 30.69
C LEU A 71 -48.03 -16.55 29.44
N LYS A 72 -48.75 -17.67 29.36
CA LYS A 72 -49.87 -17.89 28.44
C LYS A 72 -50.89 -16.75 28.63
N GLY A 73 -51.09 -15.96 27.59
CA GLY A 73 -52.30 -15.15 27.47
C GLY A 73 -52.11 -13.81 26.79
N GLN A 74 -51.95 -13.82 25.47
CA GLN A 74 -52.65 -12.93 24.54
C GLN A 74 -52.13 -13.21 23.13
N TYR A 75 -53.08 -13.38 22.20
CA TYR A 75 -52.84 -13.70 20.80
C TYR A 75 -52.00 -12.60 20.15
N ALA A 76 -50.70 -12.84 20.02
CA ALA A 76 -49.82 -12.05 19.17
C ALA A 76 -50.13 -12.38 17.70
N PRO A 77 -50.12 -11.40 16.79
CA PRO A 77 -50.26 -11.65 15.36
C PRO A 77 -49.16 -12.60 14.89
N CYS A 78 -49.55 -13.61 14.12
CA CYS A 78 -48.67 -14.60 13.50
C CYS A 78 -47.60 -13.90 12.65
N LEU A 79 -46.35 -13.87 13.13
CA LEU A 79 -45.16 -13.33 12.45
C LEU A 79 -44.34 -14.44 11.75
N ASP A 80 -44.95 -15.59 11.45
CA ASP A 80 -44.21 -16.77 10.97
C ASP A 80 -43.88 -16.75 9.47
N GLU A 81 -44.42 -15.82 8.67
CA GLU A 81 -44.20 -15.82 7.20
C GLU A 81 -43.15 -14.82 6.66
N GLU A 82 -42.72 -13.82 7.45
CA GLU A 82 -41.74 -12.83 6.95
C GLU A 82 -40.28 -13.21 7.21
N ILE A 83 -40.02 -14.02 8.24
CA ILE A 83 -38.67 -14.48 8.61
C ILE A 83 -38.04 -15.36 7.51
N PRO A 84 -38.76 -16.32 6.89
CA PRO A 84 -38.17 -17.19 5.86
C PRO A 84 -37.69 -16.43 4.63
N LYS A 85 -38.42 -15.40 4.18
CA LYS A 85 -38.09 -14.62 2.96
C LYS A 85 -36.82 -13.80 3.13
N LYS A 86 -36.65 -13.14 4.29
CA LYS A 86 -35.41 -12.39 4.59
C LYS A 86 -34.20 -13.30 4.70
N VAL A 87 -34.36 -14.51 5.25
CA VAL A 87 -33.27 -15.48 5.33
C VAL A 87 -32.88 -15.98 3.94
N GLU A 88 -33.87 -16.26 3.07
CA GLU A 88 -33.63 -16.70 1.70
C GLU A 88 -32.95 -15.62 0.85
N GLU A 89 -33.35 -14.35 0.98
CA GLU A 89 -32.67 -13.22 0.33
C GLU A 89 -31.21 -13.07 0.77
N VAL A 90 -30.91 -13.26 2.07
CA VAL A 90 -29.54 -13.20 2.59
C VAL A 90 -28.69 -14.37 2.09
N MET A 91 -29.27 -15.57 1.93
CA MET A 91 -28.54 -16.74 1.41
C MET A 91 -28.21 -16.64 -0.08
N LEU A 92 -28.93 -15.81 -0.84
CA LEU A 92 -28.71 -15.61 -2.28
C LEU A 92 -27.72 -14.46 -2.58
N GLN A 93 -27.39 -13.63 -1.58
CA GLN A 93 -26.39 -12.58 -1.77
C GLN A 93 -24.99 -13.16 -1.87
N GLU A 94 -24.25 -12.77 -2.91
CA GLU A 94 -22.84 -13.11 -2.99
C GLU A 94 -22.08 -12.49 -1.82
N PRO A 95 -21.16 -13.25 -1.18
CA PRO A 95 -20.38 -12.71 -0.09
C PRO A 95 -19.48 -11.59 -0.58
N PHE A 96 -19.59 -10.42 0.05
CA PHE A 96 -18.78 -9.24 -0.27
C PHE A 96 -17.32 -9.34 0.19
N ILE A 97 -16.99 -10.34 1.03
CA ILE A 97 -15.62 -10.74 1.35
C ILE A 97 -15.39 -12.20 0.94
N HIS A 98 -14.26 -12.48 0.30
CA HIS A 98 -13.84 -13.82 -0.11
C HIS A 98 -12.37 -14.08 0.26
N ASP A 99 -12.05 -15.20 0.89
CA ASP A 99 -10.67 -15.58 1.22
C ASP A 99 -10.19 -16.78 0.36
N PRO A 100 -9.22 -16.60 -0.56
CA PRO A 100 -8.63 -17.69 -1.34
C PRO A 100 -7.63 -18.56 -0.55
N GLY A 101 -7.46 -18.36 0.76
CA GLY A 101 -6.48 -19.06 1.61
C GLY A 101 -5.18 -18.28 1.86
N ASN A 102 -5.08 -17.06 1.32
CA ASN A 102 -3.97 -16.13 1.58
C ASN A 102 -4.52 -14.75 1.96
N GLY A 103 -5.57 -14.74 2.79
CA GLY A 103 -6.16 -13.56 3.41
C GLY A 103 -7.43 -13.06 2.72
N PRO A 104 -8.32 -12.39 3.46
CA PRO A 104 -9.62 -11.93 2.97
C PRO A 104 -9.50 -10.85 1.87
N ARG A 105 -10.38 -10.91 0.87
CA ARG A 105 -10.50 -9.97 -0.25
C ARG A 105 -11.87 -9.32 -0.28
N VAL A 106 -11.91 -8.00 -0.48
CA VAL A 106 -13.14 -7.23 -0.64
C VAL A 106 -13.61 -7.31 -2.10
N ARG A 107 -14.73 -7.98 -2.36
CA ARG A 107 -15.33 -8.04 -3.71
C ARG A 107 -16.22 -6.85 -4.01
N ASP A 108 -16.97 -6.41 -3.00
CA ASP A 108 -17.85 -5.25 -3.09
C ASP A 108 -17.44 -4.26 -2.00
N ALA A 109 -16.74 -3.20 -2.42
CA ALA A 109 -16.26 -2.16 -1.53
C ALA A 109 -17.42 -1.45 -0.82
N LYS A 110 -18.55 -1.24 -1.49
CA LYS A 110 -19.71 -0.52 -0.95
C LYS A 110 -20.39 -1.34 0.14
N ALA A 111 -20.66 -2.62 -0.14
CA ALA A 111 -21.21 -3.54 0.86
C ALA A 111 -20.24 -3.71 2.04
N PHE A 112 -18.94 -3.78 1.77
CA PHE A 112 -17.92 -3.83 2.82
C PHE A 112 -17.93 -2.60 3.73
N MET A 113 -17.99 -1.37 3.18
CA MET A 113 -18.03 -0.14 3.98
C MET A 113 -19.26 -0.04 4.87
N ALA A 114 -20.41 -0.56 4.42
CA ALA A 114 -21.64 -0.61 5.21
C ALA A 114 -21.65 -1.75 6.25
N SER A 115 -20.67 -2.66 6.21
CA SER A 115 -20.63 -3.84 7.06
C SER A 115 -19.89 -3.61 8.37
N PHE A 116 -20.10 -4.53 9.33
CA PHE A 116 -19.35 -4.58 10.59
C PHE A 116 -17.85 -4.84 10.41
N PHE A 117 -17.41 -5.37 9.25
CA PHE A 117 -16.00 -5.66 9.01
C PHE A 117 -15.19 -4.40 8.72
N ALA A 118 -15.84 -3.32 8.28
CA ALA A 118 -15.18 -2.04 8.09
C ALA A 118 -14.93 -1.36 9.44
N LEU A 119 -13.65 -1.28 9.84
CA LEU A 119 -13.27 -0.49 11.01
C LEU A 119 -13.72 0.97 10.87
N PRO A 120 -14.14 1.62 11.97
CA PRO A 120 -14.51 3.02 11.95
C PRO A 120 -13.30 3.91 11.63
N PRO A 121 -13.51 5.12 11.09
CA PRO A 121 -12.44 6.10 10.92
C PRO A 121 -11.71 6.41 12.23
N SER A 122 -10.43 6.72 12.14
CA SER A 122 -9.62 7.14 13.29
C SER A 122 -9.78 8.64 13.50
N MET A 123 -10.27 9.04 14.67
CA MET A 123 -10.43 10.46 15.02
C MET A 123 -9.22 11.02 15.78
N ASP A 124 -8.32 10.16 16.24
CA ASP A 124 -7.12 10.54 16.99
C ASP A 124 -6.01 11.12 16.10
N ASP A 125 -6.07 10.83 14.80
CA ASP A 125 -5.13 11.30 13.80
C ASP A 125 -5.82 12.39 12.96
N PRO A 126 -5.30 13.64 12.95
CA PRO A 126 -5.94 14.74 12.25
C PRO A 126 -6.16 14.47 10.75
N MET A 127 -5.18 13.84 10.10
CA MET A 127 -5.28 13.51 8.68
C MET A 127 -6.38 12.46 8.43
N CYS A 128 -6.47 11.45 9.29
CA CYS A 128 -7.54 10.45 9.20
C CYS A 128 -8.93 11.09 9.39
N ALA A 129 -9.06 12.03 10.32
CA ALA A 129 -10.30 12.73 10.60
C ALA A 129 -10.76 13.60 9.42
N GLU A 130 -9.84 14.32 8.77
CA GLU A 130 -10.14 15.09 7.56
C GLU A 130 -10.62 14.19 6.42
N PHE A 131 -9.92 13.08 6.19
CA PHE A 131 -10.34 12.11 5.18
C PHE A 131 -11.64 11.39 5.50
N ALA A 132 -12.08 11.36 6.76
CA ALA A 132 -13.32 10.70 7.16
C ALA A 132 -14.58 11.45 6.73
N GLN A 133 -14.46 12.70 6.25
CA GLN A 133 -15.57 13.50 5.76
C GLN A 133 -16.18 12.91 4.49
N GLU A 134 -17.51 12.99 4.39
CA GLU A 134 -18.27 12.46 3.24
C GLU A 134 -18.02 13.30 1.98
N GLU A 135 -17.77 14.59 2.16
CA GLU A 135 -17.44 15.54 1.10
C GLU A 135 -16.14 15.14 0.40
N VAL A 136 -15.16 14.63 1.16
CA VAL A 136 -13.91 14.10 0.60
C VAL A 136 -14.21 12.86 -0.24
N LEU A 137 -15.05 11.95 0.22
CA LEU A 137 -15.47 10.78 -0.58
C LEU A 137 -16.17 11.21 -1.87
N GLN A 138 -17.11 12.15 -1.81
CA GLN A 138 -17.82 12.67 -2.98
C GLN A 138 -16.85 13.27 -4.00
N MET A 139 -15.89 14.07 -3.53
CA MET A 139 -14.84 14.63 -4.37
C MET A 139 -13.99 13.52 -5.01
N LEU A 140 -13.56 12.50 -4.25
CA LEU A 140 -12.81 11.36 -4.77
C LEU A 140 -13.59 10.63 -5.88
N CYS A 141 -14.90 10.44 -5.72
CA CYS A 141 -15.76 9.83 -6.73
C CYS A 141 -15.90 10.66 -8.03
N THR A 142 -15.53 11.95 -8.03
CA THR A 142 -15.50 12.75 -9.28
C THR A 142 -14.28 12.47 -10.14
N VAL A 143 -13.19 11.99 -9.54
CA VAL A 143 -11.90 11.77 -10.22
C VAL A 143 -11.55 10.28 -10.35
N LEU A 144 -12.06 9.42 -9.48
CA LEU A 144 -11.82 7.98 -9.46
C LEU A 144 -13.08 7.19 -9.75
N PRO A 145 -12.94 5.94 -10.27
CA PRO A 145 -14.00 4.95 -10.19
C PRO A 145 -14.47 4.74 -8.74
N GLU A 146 -15.78 4.52 -8.55
CA GLU A 146 -16.43 4.41 -7.22
C GLU A 146 -15.70 3.44 -6.29
N GLU A 147 -15.33 2.25 -6.78
CA GLU A 147 -14.64 1.23 -5.98
C GLU A 147 -13.27 1.72 -5.45
N LEU A 148 -12.49 2.37 -6.31
CA LEU A 148 -11.18 2.90 -5.93
C LEU A 148 -11.29 4.12 -5.01
N ALA A 149 -12.31 4.96 -5.22
CA ALA A 149 -12.61 6.08 -4.33
C ALA A 149 -12.93 5.58 -2.92
N LEU A 150 -13.79 4.56 -2.80
CA LEU A 150 -14.12 3.94 -1.51
C LEU A 150 -12.90 3.29 -0.85
N ILE A 151 -12.08 2.56 -1.60
CA ILE A 151 -10.85 1.95 -1.08
C ILE A 151 -9.87 3.02 -0.58
N LEU A 152 -9.64 4.08 -1.36
CA LEU A 152 -8.73 5.16 -0.97
C LEU A 152 -9.26 5.90 0.26
N TRP A 153 -10.55 6.25 0.27
CA TRP A 153 -11.22 6.90 1.39
C TRP A 153 -11.08 6.07 2.67
N TYR A 154 -11.37 4.76 2.61
CA TYR A 154 -11.16 3.85 3.73
C TYR A 154 -9.69 3.81 4.18
N ASN A 155 -8.76 3.67 3.24
CA ASN A 155 -7.35 3.58 3.58
C ASN A 155 -6.81 4.85 4.24
N LYS A 156 -7.32 6.03 3.87
CA LYS A 156 -6.83 7.31 4.38
C LYS A 156 -7.49 7.79 5.65
N SER A 157 -8.73 7.37 5.91
CA SER A 157 -9.47 7.75 7.11
C SER A 157 -9.26 6.81 8.30
N ARG A 158 -8.46 5.73 8.15
CA ARG A 158 -8.14 4.79 9.23
C ARG A 158 -6.64 4.79 9.49
N SER A 159 -6.24 4.61 10.75
CA SER A 159 -4.82 4.59 11.13
C SER A 159 -4.09 3.38 10.55
N GLU A 160 -4.66 2.18 10.68
CA GLU A 160 -3.92 0.94 10.38
C GLU A 160 -4.60 0.00 9.38
N SER A 161 -5.93 -0.03 9.31
CA SER A 161 -6.66 -0.96 8.44
C SER A 161 -6.68 -0.49 6.99
N ARG A 162 -6.42 -1.41 6.06
CA ARG A 162 -6.27 -1.10 4.64
C ARG A 162 -6.92 -2.16 3.77
N VAL A 163 -7.41 -1.73 2.61
CA VAL A 163 -7.77 -2.57 1.46
C VAL A 163 -6.76 -2.32 0.36
N CYS A 164 -6.11 -3.37 -0.14
CA CYS A 164 -5.16 -3.26 -1.22
C CYS A 164 -5.90 -3.01 -2.55
N PRO A 165 -5.73 -1.88 -3.23
CA PRO A 165 -6.45 -1.58 -4.47
C PRO A 165 -6.09 -2.53 -5.63
N ALA A 166 -4.87 -3.09 -5.64
CA ALA A 166 -4.43 -4.00 -6.71
C ALA A 166 -4.98 -5.43 -6.60
N CYS A 167 -5.27 -5.92 -5.40
CA CYS A 167 -5.69 -7.32 -5.19
C CYS A 167 -6.86 -7.48 -4.21
N GLN A 168 -7.45 -6.35 -3.79
CA GLN A 168 -8.54 -6.21 -2.83
C GLN A 168 -8.31 -6.82 -1.45
N ARG A 169 -7.06 -7.17 -1.09
CA ARG A 169 -6.75 -7.79 0.20
C ARG A 169 -6.99 -6.84 1.37
N LEU A 170 -7.66 -7.31 2.41
CA LEU A 170 -7.68 -6.64 3.72
C LEU A 170 -6.39 -6.97 4.47
N TYR A 171 -5.74 -5.94 4.98
CA TYR A 171 -4.50 -6.06 5.74
C TYR A 171 -4.37 -4.90 6.73
N ARG A 172 -3.53 -5.06 7.73
CA ARG A 172 -3.09 -3.98 8.63
C ARG A 172 -1.69 -3.53 8.25
N LEU A 173 -1.39 -2.27 8.48
CA LEU A 173 -0.03 -1.76 8.31
C LEU A 173 0.95 -2.55 9.19
N GLY A 174 2.04 -3.02 8.58
CA GLY A 174 3.03 -3.89 9.19
C GLY A 174 2.77 -5.40 9.03
N ASP A 175 1.62 -5.81 8.47
CA ASP A 175 1.36 -7.23 8.23
C ASP A 175 2.37 -7.80 7.23
N VAL A 176 3.11 -8.83 7.67
CA VAL A 176 3.96 -9.65 6.80
C VAL A 176 3.07 -10.69 6.13
N LEU A 177 2.70 -10.39 4.90
CA LEU A 177 1.78 -11.21 4.15
C LEU A 177 2.50 -12.38 3.46
N PRO A 178 1.92 -13.60 3.45
CA PRO A 178 2.49 -14.72 2.71
C PRO A 178 2.63 -14.32 1.23
N GLY A 179 3.87 -14.17 0.79
CA GLY A 179 4.16 -13.79 -0.58
C GLY A 179 3.68 -14.88 -1.54
N LEU A 180 3.26 -14.50 -2.75
CA LEU A 180 3.00 -15.48 -3.82
C LEU A 180 4.25 -16.32 -4.16
N LEU A 181 5.43 -15.86 -3.76
CA LEU A 181 6.73 -16.45 -4.05
C LEU A 181 7.38 -17.12 -2.82
N ASP A 182 6.79 -17.01 -1.63
CA ASP A 182 7.38 -17.58 -0.41
C ASP A 182 6.92 -19.05 -0.27
N GLU A 183 7.75 -19.99 -0.73
CA GLU A 183 7.50 -21.43 -0.58
C GLU A 183 7.73 -21.92 0.87
N ASN A 184 8.33 -21.11 1.74
CA ASN A 184 8.56 -21.42 3.15
C ASN A 184 8.26 -20.21 4.04
N PRO A 185 7.04 -20.07 4.60
CA PRO A 185 6.73 -19.01 5.56
C PRO A 185 7.46 -19.32 6.88
N THR A 186 8.68 -18.83 7.02
CA THR A 186 9.35 -18.82 8.33
C THR A 186 8.64 -17.81 9.21
N ALA A 187 7.93 -18.30 10.22
CA ALA A 187 7.08 -17.52 11.14
C ALA A 187 7.79 -16.41 11.93
N ASP A 188 9.13 -16.37 11.90
CA ASP A 188 9.96 -15.44 12.67
C ASP A 188 10.65 -14.36 11.83
N LYS A 189 10.12 -14.01 10.65
CA LYS A 189 10.60 -12.79 9.96
C LYS A 189 10.11 -11.58 10.75
N ALA A 190 11.00 -10.95 11.51
CA ALA A 190 10.74 -9.68 12.17
C ALA A 190 10.14 -8.70 11.16
N VAL A 191 9.04 -8.04 11.54
CA VAL A 191 8.39 -7.01 10.72
C VAL A 191 9.44 -5.97 10.37
N SER A 192 9.77 -5.83 9.08
CA SER A 192 10.70 -4.79 8.69
C SER A 192 9.99 -3.45 8.83
N PRO A 193 10.57 -2.46 9.53
CA PRO A 193 9.98 -1.12 9.60
C PRO A 193 9.82 -0.50 8.21
N GLN A 194 10.66 -0.94 7.28
CA GLN A 194 10.59 -0.59 5.87
C GLN A 194 9.28 -1.07 5.21
N LEU A 195 8.79 -2.28 5.48
CA LEU A 195 7.53 -2.77 4.92
C LEU A 195 6.33 -1.94 5.39
N SER A 196 6.28 -1.61 6.68
CA SER A 196 5.20 -0.80 7.23
C SER A 196 5.17 0.59 6.59
N ARG A 197 6.35 1.22 6.43
CA ARG A 197 6.50 2.48 5.71
C ARG A 197 6.03 2.37 4.26
N GLU A 198 6.47 1.34 3.54
CA GLU A 198 6.11 1.10 2.15
C GLU A 198 4.59 0.91 1.98
N GLN A 199 3.96 0.13 2.85
CA GLN A 199 2.51 -0.06 2.88
C GLN A 199 1.76 1.25 3.18
N ALA A 200 2.26 2.06 4.11
CA ALA A 200 1.65 3.33 4.48
C ALA A 200 1.68 4.35 3.31
N ILE A 201 2.80 4.44 2.60
CA ILE A 201 3.00 5.37 1.48
C ILE A 201 2.18 4.94 0.25
N SER A 202 2.27 3.66 -0.10
CA SER A 202 1.69 3.14 -1.34
C SER A 202 0.22 2.74 -1.23
N GLY A 203 -0.27 2.51 -0.02
CA GLY A 203 -1.59 1.90 0.21
C GLY A 203 -1.71 0.46 -0.30
N LEU A 204 -0.59 -0.19 -0.67
CA LEU A 204 -0.56 -1.53 -1.24
C LEU A 204 0.02 -2.54 -0.24
N CYS A 205 -0.54 -3.74 -0.24
CA CYS A 205 -0.22 -4.73 0.79
C CYS A 205 1.14 -5.41 0.61
N SER A 206 1.73 -5.36 -0.60
CA SER A 206 3.01 -6.03 -0.88
C SER A 206 3.74 -5.40 -2.08
N PRO A 207 5.07 -5.62 -2.19
CA PRO A 207 5.83 -5.21 -3.37
C PRO A 207 5.31 -5.83 -4.67
N VAL A 208 4.76 -7.06 -4.63
CA VAL A 208 4.16 -7.70 -5.80
C VAL A 208 2.93 -6.93 -6.28
N CYS A 209 2.06 -6.53 -5.37
CA CYS A 209 0.89 -5.71 -5.69
C CYS A 209 1.30 -4.35 -6.26
N PHE A 210 2.40 -3.78 -5.79
CA PHE A 210 2.95 -2.57 -6.39
C PHE A 210 3.49 -2.76 -7.79
N ILE A 211 4.25 -3.83 -8.03
CA ILE A 211 4.73 -4.16 -9.38
C ILE A 211 3.55 -4.34 -10.33
N MET A 212 2.48 -5.00 -9.91
CA MET A 212 1.25 -5.13 -10.70
C MET A 212 0.58 -3.77 -10.94
N ALA A 213 0.50 -2.94 -9.89
CA ALA A 213 -0.08 -1.60 -9.97
C ALA A 213 0.69 -0.64 -10.89
N SER A 214 2.00 -0.81 -10.93
CA SER A 214 2.93 0.06 -11.66
C SER A 214 3.46 -0.62 -12.92
N PHE A 215 2.84 -1.70 -13.39
CA PHE A 215 3.34 -2.49 -14.52
C PHE A 215 3.48 -1.66 -15.81
N ASN A 216 2.63 -0.65 -16.00
CA ASN A 216 2.70 0.28 -17.12
C ASN A 216 3.77 1.38 -16.97
N TYR A 217 4.38 1.49 -15.79
CA TYR A 217 5.45 2.45 -15.49
C TYR A 217 6.70 1.71 -14.99
N PRO A 218 7.25 0.76 -15.77
CA PRO A 218 8.30 -0.15 -15.29
C PRO A 218 9.56 0.55 -14.81
N THR A 219 9.87 1.72 -15.39
CA THR A 219 10.98 2.58 -14.98
C THR A 219 10.73 3.30 -13.65
N ALA A 220 9.47 3.55 -13.27
CA ALA A 220 9.11 4.12 -11.98
C ALA A 220 9.05 3.11 -10.83
N ILE A 221 8.93 1.80 -11.13
CA ILE A 221 8.74 0.76 -10.10
C ILE A 221 9.87 0.76 -9.05
N LYS A 222 11.12 0.94 -9.49
CA LYS A 222 12.27 0.84 -8.57
C LYS A 222 12.47 2.09 -7.71
N SER A 223 12.11 3.24 -8.24
CA SER A 223 12.33 4.55 -7.63
C SER A 223 11.11 5.03 -6.83
N ALA A 224 9.90 4.57 -7.14
CA ALA A 224 8.67 5.01 -6.49
C ALA A 224 8.22 4.11 -5.32
N TRP A 225 8.75 2.88 -5.19
CA TRP A 225 8.36 2.00 -4.07
C TRP A 225 8.97 2.48 -2.76
N GLY A 226 8.11 2.76 -1.77
CA GLY A 226 8.56 3.20 -0.45
C GLY A 226 9.10 4.62 -0.38
N THR A 227 9.04 5.37 -1.47
CA THR A 227 9.50 6.77 -1.54
C THR A 227 8.30 7.71 -1.53
N MET A 228 8.43 8.76 -0.73
CA MET A 228 7.56 9.92 -0.76
C MET A 228 7.85 10.76 -2.00
N ALA A 229 6.97 11.72 -2.30
CA ALA A 229 7.11 12.60 -3.46
C ALA A 229 8.43 13.39 -3.46
N ASP A 230 8.90 13.83 -2.29
CA ASP A 230 10.14 14.59 -2.09
C ASP A 230 11.40 13.73 -2.17
N GLU A 231 11.29 12.42 -1.98
CA GLU A 231 12.39 11.46 -2.10
C GLU A 231 12.54 10.91 -3.53
N MET A 232 11.56 11.20 -4.39
CA MET A 232 11.50 10.69 -5.75
C MET A 232 12.31 11.56 -6.71
N ASP A 233 13.06 10.94 -7.61
CA ASP A 233 13.76 11.71 -8.64
C ASP A 233 12.77 12.34 -9.63
N ASP A 234 13.10 13.55 -10.11
CA ASP A 234 12.25 14.33 -11.02
C ASP A 234 11.82 13.53 -12.26
N THR A 235 12.68 12.64 -12.76
CA THR A 235 12.37 11.82 -13.94
C THR A 235 11.28 10.79 -13.64
N THR A 236 11.37 10.12 -12.49
CA THR A 236 10.33 9.20 -12.02
C THR A 236 9.04 9.94 -11.69
N TRP A 237 9.14 11.11 -11.07
CA TRP A 237 8.00 11.95 -10.75
C TRP A 237 7.24 12.39 -12.00
N GLU A 238 7.95 12.90 -13.00
CA GLU A 238 7.37 13.31 -14.29
C GLU A 238 6.72 12.10 -14.97
N LEU A 239 7.38 10.95 -14.97
CA LEU A 239 6.87 9.71 -15.57
C LEU A 239 5.53 9.25 -14.97
N LEU A 240 5.37 9.35 -13.65
CA LEU A 240 4.10 9.00 -12.98
C LEU A 240 2.99 10.01 -13.29
N ASN A 241 3.36 11.25 -13.65
CA ASN A 241 2.43 12.35 -13.90
C ASN A 241 2.17 12.65 -15.38
N ILE A 242 2.74 11.86 -16.31
CA ILE A 242 2.49 12.03 -17.75
C ILE A 242 0.98 11.91 -18.02
N PRO A 243 0.36 12.91 -18.69
CA PRO A 243 -1.05 12.86 -19.06
C PRO A 243 -1.36 11.64 -19.94
N ASP A 244 -2.47 10.97 -19.64
CA ASP A 244 -2.84 9.68 -20.22
C ASP A 244 -3.19 9.71 -21.72
N ASP A 245 -3.16 10.88 -22.37
CA ASP A 245 -3.56 11.03 -23.78
C ASP A 245 -2.57 10.37 -24.77
N GLU A 246 -1.35 10.03 -24.34
CA GLU A 246 -0.30 9.52 -25.23
C GLU A 246 -0.06 8.00 -25.16
N VAL A 247 -0.66 7.27 -24.21
CA VAL A 247 -0.35 5.85 -23.98
C VAL A 247 -1.63 5.00 -24.00
N TYR A 248 -1.66 3.98 -24.85
CA TYR A 248 -2.72 2.96 -24.89
C TYR A 248 -2.75 2.13 -23.59
N GLN A 249 -3.32 2.68 -22.52
CA GLN A 249 -3.48 1.99 -21.24
C GLN A 249 -4.94 1.59 -21.00
N SER A 250 -5.16 0.45 -20.34
CA SER A 250 -6.49 0.07 -19.87
C SER A 250 -6.96 1.04 -18.77
N SER A 251 -8.28 1.24 -18.66
CA SER A 251 -8.87 2.11 -17.64
C SER A 251 -8.47 1.71 -16.21
N GLU A 252 -8.33 0.40 -15.98
CA GLU A 252 -7.95 -0.19 -14.69
C GLU A 252 -6.51 0.15 -14.31
N SER A 253 -5.56 0.01 -15.24
CA SER A 253 -4.16 0.34 -14.97
C SER A 253 -3.95 1.85 -14.79
N ARG A 254 -4.70 2.66 -15.54
CA ARG A 254 -4.75 4.11 -15.36
C ARG A 254 -5.22 4.48 -13.96
N ALA A 255 -6.34 3.90 -13.54
CA ALA A 255 -6.95 4.22 -12.25
C ALA A 255 -6.08 3.75 -11.06
N LEU A 256 -5.36 2.64 -11.23
CA LEU A 256 -4.42 2.13 -10.24
C LEU A 256 -3.11 2.94 -10.17
N GLY A 257 -2.58 3.39 -11.32
CA GLY A 257 -1.45 4.34 -11.35
C GLY A 257 -1.82 5.71 -10.78
N MET A 258 -3.05 6.18 -11.03
CA MET A 258 -3.61 7.35 -10.35
C MET A 258 -3.70 7.10 -8.85
N LEU A 259 -4.27 6.00 -8.40
CA LEU A 259 -4.40 5.70 -6.98
C LEU A 259 -3.03 5.67 -6.26
N VAL A 260 -1.99 5.09 -6.87
CA VAL A 260 -0.62 5.11 -6.33
C VAL A 260 -0.11 6.53 -6.14
N ARG A 261 -0.50 7.49 -7.00
CA ARG A 261 -0.23 8.92 -6.77
C ARG A 261 -1.09 9.47 -5.63
N MET A 262 -2.38 9.14 -5.62
CA MET A 262 -3.34 9.64 -4.63
C MET A 262 -3.01 9.21 -3.19
N THR A 263 -2.36 8.06 -3.00
CA THR A 263 -1.90 7.64 -1.67
C THR A 263 -0.76 8.50 -1.13
N ARG A 264 -0.11 9.33 -1.93
CA ARG A 264 0.97 10.23 -1.49
C ARG A 264 0.50 11.65 -1.11
N LEU A 265 -0.80 11.96 -1.20
CA LEU A 265 -1.47 13.22 -0.82
C LEU A 265 -1.00 14.51 -1.53
N HIS A 266 0.30 14.76 -1.55
CA HIS A 266 0.93 15.88 -2.26
C HIS A 266 0.61 15.86 -3.75
N ASP A 267 0.57 14.66 -4.34
CA ASP A 267 0.37 14.45 -5.78
C ASP A 267 -0.99 14.97 -6.29
N LEU A 268 -1.97 15.19 -5.41
CA LEU A 268 -3.29 15.72 -5.76
C LEU A 268 -3.52 17.17 -5.33
N GLY A 269 -2.56 17.78 -4.63
CA GLY A 269 -2.81 19.04 -3.94
C GLY A 269 -3.83 18.92 -2.79
N LEU A 270 -4.27 17.71 -2.41
CA LEU A 270 -5.16 17.49 -1.27
C LEU A 270 -4.50 17.86 0.07
N ALA A 271 -3.18 17.92 0.11
CA ALA A 271 -2.46 18.49 1.24
C ALA A 271 -2.98 19.91 1.58
N GLN A 272 -3.42 20.69 0.59
CA GLN A 272 -3.99 22.04 0.81
C GLN A 272 -5.37 22.03 1.48
N LEU A 273 -6.10 20.91 1.39
CA LEU A 273 -7.40 20.75 2.04
C LEU A 273 -7.26 20.21 3.46
N CYS A 274 -6.21 19.45 3.73
CA CYS A 274 -6.01 18.78 5.02
C CYS A 274 -5.10 19.55 6.00
N PHE A 275 -4.40 20.59 5.53
CA PHE A 275 -3.43 21.33 6.33
C PHE A 275 -3.62 22.84 6.14
N ASP A 276 -3.38 23.60 7.20
CA ASP A 276 -3.36 25.05 7.11
C ASP A 276 -2.20 25.52 6.22
N PRO A 277 -2.33 26.66 5.49
CA PRO A 277 -1.28 27.20 4.63
C PRO A 277 0.07 27.36 5.35
N ASP A 278 0.02 27.67 6.65
CA ASP A 278 1.20 27.84 7.50
C ASP A 278 1.85 26.49 7.86
N GLU A 279 1.06 25.43 8.06
CA GLU A 279 1.57 24.06 8.27
C GLU A 279 2.16 23.46 6.99
N ILE A 280 1.54 23.75 5.83
CA ILE A 280 2.07 23.38 4.51
C ILE A 280 3.41 24.08 4.27
N SER A 281 3.49 25.35 4.67
CA SER A 281 4.74 26.12 4.60
C SER A 281 5.80 25.51 5.51
N HIS A 282 5.48 25.03 6.71
CA HIS A 282 6.44 24.33 7.57
C HIS A 282 6.90 22.96 7.04
N LEU A 283 6.02 22.21 6.38
CA LEU A 283 6.38 20.97 5.66
C LEU A 283 7.28 21.27 4.45
N GLN A 284 7.14 22.45 3.84
CA GLN A 284 7.97 22.92 2.72
C GLN A 284 9.28 23.62 3.19
N GLU A 285 9.29 24.28 4.35
CA GLU A 285 10.40 25.09 4.87
C GLU A 285 11.38 24.30 5.76
N GLY A 286 10.96 23.15 6.32
CA GLY A 286 11.88 22.18 6.92
C GLY A 286 12.96 21.65 5.94
N HIS A 287 12.80 21.95 4.65
CA HIS A 287 13.56 21.44 3.51
C HIS A 287 14.62 22.41 2.93
N ALA A 288 14.95 23.51 3.61
CA ALA A 288 15.95 24.48 3.13
C ALA A 288 17.11 24.80 4.11
N GLN A 289 17.47 23.87 5.01
CA GLN A 289 18.73 24.00 5.76
C GLN A 289 19.88 23.39 4.96
N PRO A 290 20.80 24.18 4.38
CA PRO A 290 22.00 23.63 3.78
C PRO A 290 22.82 22.93 4.87
N VAL A 291 23.10 21.65 4.66
CA VAL A 291 24.05 20.89 5.48
C VAL A 291 25.36 21.69 5.53
N PRO A 292 25.82 22.14 6.71
CA PRO A 292 27.10 22.82 6.80
C PRO A 292 28.19 21.83 6.41
N VAL A 293 28.87 22.12 5.30
CA VAL A 293 30.07 21.41 4.89
C VAL A 293 31.15 21.72 5.94
N LEU A 294 31.47 20.72 6.75
CA LEU A 294 32.64 20.69 7.64
C LEU A 294 33.79 19.91 6.96
#